data_AF-A0A917B2Z3-F1
#
_entry.id   AF-A0A917B2Z3-F1
#
_cell.length_a   1.000
_cell.length_b   1.000
_cell.length_c   1.000
_cell.angle_alpha   90.00
_cell.angle_beta   90.00
_cell.angle_gamma   90.00
#
_symmetry.space_group_name_H-M   'P 1'
#
loop_
_entity.id
_entity.type
_entity.pdbx_description
1 polymer ?
#
loop_
_entity_poly.entity_id
_entity_poly.type
_entity_poly.pdbx_seq_one_letter_code
_entity_poly.pdbx_strand_id
1 'polypeptide(L)'
;MGIRFAKISVGLAIGMLAVTAFTGCASNDSCATGRTGSDCGAPATTAASTTPTNNGGTTNSTGTGITTGAPGAGGTSVIAPIIIDPTEISGQVVTVGLNNVIVISAGTTPVTSFTATVGEPTIGKFVPGKVDGSATFNPGIQPLAAGASTVTITNTDTGVSSLFDMIVTP
;
A
#
# COMPACT_ATOMS: atom_id res chain seq x y z
N MET A 1 7.72 -17.71 -51.22
CA MET A 1 6.58 -17.18 -50.45
C MET A 1 7.15 -16.25 -49.37
N GLY A 2 7.27 -14.96 -49.67
CA GLY A 2 7.98 -13.99 -48.81
C GLY A 2 7.03 -13.28 -47.85
N ILE A 3 7.29 -13.36 -46.55
CA ILE A 3 6.52 -12.65 -45.52
C ILE A 3 7.26 -11.34 -45.24
N ARG A 4 6.68 -10.21 -45.65
CA ARG A 4 7.25 -8.88 -45.43
C ARG A 4 6.95 -8.45 -43.98
N PHE A 5 8.00 -8.21 -43.20
CA PHE A 5 7.89 -7.57 -41.89
C PHE A 5 7.53 -6.09 -42.07
N ALA A 6 6.31 -5.72 -41.69
CA ALA A 6 5.91 -4.33 -41.57
C ALA A 6 6.48 -3.76 -40.25
N LYS A 7 7.38 -2.78 -40.36
CA LYS A 7 7.84 -1.93 -39.25
C LYS A 7 6.65 -1.08 -38.79
N ILE A 8 6.12 -1.36 -37.59
CA ILE A 8 5.20 -0.46 -36.90
C ILE A 8 6.07 0.50 -36.09
N SER A 9 6.28 1.69 -36.64
CA SER A 9 6.89 2.83 -35.93
C SER A 9 5.82 3.44 -35.02
N VAL A 10 5.82 3.11 -33.72
CA VAL A 10 5.02 3.83 -32.72
C VAL A 10 5.78 5.10 -32.34
N GLY A 11 5.25 6.24 -32.79
CA GLY A 11 5.73 7.57 -32.42
C GLY A 11 5.35 7.88 -30.97
N LEU A 12 6.36 8.03 -30.12
CA LEU A 12 6.25 8.52 -28.75
C LEU A 12 6.01 10.04 -28.78
N ALA A 13 4.77 10.47 -28.54
CA ALA A 13 4.42 11.87 -28.35
C ALA A 13 4.49 12.20 -26.85
N ILE A 14 5.59 12.82 -26.42
CA ILE A 14 5.73 13.41 -25.09
C ILE A 14 5.02 14.77 -25.11
N GLY A 15 3.75 14.77 -24.72
CA GLY A 15 2.97 15.98 -24.50
C GLY A 15 3.31 16.60 -23.15
N MET A 16 4.13 17.65 -23.19
CA MET A 16 4.48 18.54 -22.08
C MET A 16 3.23 19.27 -21.58
N LEU A 17 2.66 18.85 -20.45
CA LEU A 17 1.56 19.55 -19.78
C LEU A 17 2.15 20.59 -18.81
N ALA A 18 1.86 21.86 -19.09
CA ALA A 18 2.35 23.01 -18.36
C ALA A 18 1.83 23.05 -16.91
N VAL A 19 2.75 23.22 -15.97
CA VAL A 19 2.46 23.59 -14.57
C VAL A 19 2.07 25.06 -14.54
N THR A 20 0.78 25.34 -14.37
CA THR A 20 0.29 26.69 -14.07
C THR A 20 0.45 26.94 -12.57
N ALA A 21 1.42 27.78 -12.21
CA ALA A 21 1.55 28.29 -10.85
C ALA A 21 0.36 29.21 -10.53
N PHE A 22 -0.43 28.86 -9.51
CA PHE A 22 -1.33 29.79 -8.85
C PHE A 22 -0.58 30.45 -7.69
N THR A 23 -0.12 31.68 -7.92
CA THR A 23 0.21 32.63 -6.86
C THR A 23 -1.09 33.22 -6.34
N GLY A 24 -1.37 33.01 -5.06
CA GLY A 24 -2.52 33.62 -4.37
C GLY A 24 -2.38 33.51 -2.87
N CYS A 25 -1.67 34.47 -2.27
CA CYS A 25 -1.65 34.72 -0.84
C CYS A 25 -2.98 35.35 -0.40
N ALA A 26 -3.58 34.84 0.67
CA ALA A 26 -4.46 35.63 1.53
C ALA A 26 -4.43 35.05 2.94
N SER A 27 -3.62 35.69 3.77
CA SER A 27 -3.72 35.67 5.22
C SER A 27 -5.18 35.87 5.64
N ASN A 28 -5.64 35.08 6.60
CA ASN A 28 -6.67 35.48 7.56
C ASN A 28 -6.38 34.74 8.87
N ASP A 29 -5.41 35.29 9.58
CA ASP A 29 -5.39 35.23 11.04
C ASP A 29 -6.78 35.59 11.57
N SER A 30 -7.37 34.66 12.30
CA SER A 30 -8.29 34.97 13.38
C SER A 30 -7.85 34.16 14.58
N CYS A 31 -6.64 34.47 15.04
CA CYS A 31 -6.37 34.55 16.46
C CYS A 31 -7.47 35.42 17.08
N ALA A 32 -8.47 34.76 17.67
CA ALA A 32 -9.50 35.41 18.43
C ALA A 32 -8.83 36.14 19.60
N THR A 33 -8.76 37.47 19.44
CA THR A 33 -8.84 38.53 20.43
C THR A 33 -8.45 38.13 21.86
N GLY A 34 -7.25 38.55 22.27
CA GLY A 34 -7.02 38.88 23.67
C GLY A 34 -5.86 38.20 24.40
N ARG A 35 -4.74 37.85 23.75
CA ARG A 35 -3.49 37.59 24.49
C ARG A 35 -2.31 38.35 23.91
N THR A 36 -1.98 39.42 24.62
CA THR A 36 -0.64 39.97 24.77
C THR A 36 0.30 38.90 25.31
N GLY A 37 1.50 38.76 24.76
CA GLY A 37 2.58 38.02 25.43
C GLY A 37 3.30 37.01 24.53
N SER A 38 4.59 37.26 24.39
CA SER A 38 5.58 36.53 23.61
C SER A 38 5.90 35.14 24.18
N ASP A 39 5.03 34.15 23.97
CA ASP A 39 5.21 32.86 24.65
C ASP A 39 5.09 31.65 23.70
N CYS A 40 5.84 31.64 22.59
CA CYS A 40 6.17 30.39 21.88
C CYS A 40 7.33 29.70 22.59
N GLY A 41 7.03 28.98 23.67
CA GLY A 41 7.99 28.18 24.43
C GLY A 41 7.36 27.54 25.67
N ALA A 42 7.29 26.21 25.70
CA ALA A 42 7.10 25.45 26.95
C ALA A 42 8.27 25.76 27.93
N PRO A 43 8.18 25.60 29.27
CA PRO A 43 7.42 24.56 29.97
C PRO A 43 6.82 24.91 31.38
N ALA A 44 6.16 23.92 31.99
CA ALA A 44 6.10 23.62 33.43
C ALA A 44 5.01 24.25 34.36
N THR A 45 4.11 23.36 34.82
CA THR A 45 3.66 23.12 36.23
C THR A 45 2.83 24.14 37.07
N THR A 46 1.71 23.59 37.63
CA THR A 46 1.20 23.78 39.04
C THR A 46 0.44 25.10 39.31
N ALA A 47 -0.71 25.22 40.01
CA ALA A 47 -1.62 24.31 40.72
C ALA A 47 -2.96 25.02 41.03
N ALA A 48 -4.00 24.19 41.20
CA ALA A 48 -5.04 24.16 42.25
C ALA A 48 -6.02 25.33 42.52
N SER A 49 -7.26 24.92 42.82
CA SER A 49 -8.13 25.39 43.92
C SER A 49 -9.35 24.45 44.01
N THR A 50 -9.31 23.35 44.78
CA THR A 50 -9.83 23.15 46.17
C THR A 50 -11.39 23.14 46.22
N THR A 51 -12.12 22.23 46.89
CA THR A 51 -11.88 21.45 48.12
C THR A 51 -12.99 20.36 48.31
N PRO A 52 -13.10 19.58 49.41
CA PRO A 52 -13.05 18.10 49.38
C PRO A 52 -14.31 17.40 49.98
N THR A 53 -14.34 16.06 49.97
CA THR A 53 -14.75 15.27 51.15
C THR A 53 -14.20 13.86 51.07
N ASN A 54 -13.41 13.52 52.11
CA ASN A 54 -12.88 12.21 52.46
C ASN A 54 -14.00 11.20 52.75
N ASN A 55 -13.74 9.91 52.49
CA ASN A 55 -13.55 8.98 53.60
C ASN A 55 -12.81 7.72 53.17
N GLY A 56 -11.76 7.40 53.93
CA GLY A 56 -10.96 6.20 53.77
C GLY A 56 -11.67 4.94 54.27
N GLY A 57 -11.22 3.80 53.73
CA GLY A 57 -11.61 2.47 54.15
C GLY A 57 -10.44 1.51 53.90
N THR A 58 -9.93 1.01 55.01
CA THR A 58 -8.76 0.17 55.25
C THR A 58 -8.81 -1.24 54.64
N THR A 59 -7.62 -1.74 54.27
CA THR A 59 -7.13 -3.14 54.37
C THR A 59 -8.04 -4.32 54.04
N ASN A 60 -7.64 -5.15 53.05
CA ASN A 60 -7.41 -6.58 53.32
C ASN A 60 -6.52 -7.22 52.24
N SER A 61 -5.35 -7.73 52.66
CA SER A 61 -4.58 -8.72 51.92
C SER A 61 -5.35 -10.03 51.87
N THR A 62 -5.42 -10.70 50.71
CA THR A 62 -5.28 -12.16 50.53
C THR A 62 -5.62 -12.56 49.09
N GLY A 63 -4.75 -13.36 48.47
CA GLY A 63 -5.01 -14.07 47.21
C GLY A 63 -4.08 -13.61 46.09
N THR A 64 -2.80 -13.95 46.12
CA THR A 64 -2.30 -15.23 45.56
C THR A 64 -2.80 -15.43 44.13
N GLY A 65 -1.94 -15.11 43.16
CA GLY A 65 -2.19 -15.45 41.77
C GLY A 65 -1.44 -14.57 40.81
N ILE A 66 -0.10 -14.53 40.91
CA ILE A 66 0.72 -14.22 39.74
C ILE A 66 0.49 -15.39 38.77
N THR A 67 -0.57 -15.31 37.98
CA THR A 67 -0.65 -16.13 36.77
C THR A 67 0.27 -15.43 35.79
N THR A 68 1.53 -15.83 35.81
CA THR A 68 2.44 -15.66 34.67
C THR A 68 1.81 -16.43 33.51
N GLY A 69 0.84 -15.79 32.84
CA GLY A 69 0.28 -16.27 31.60
C GLY A 69 1.43 -16.33 30.61
N ALA A 70 1.86 -17.55 30.31
CA ALA A 70 2.89 -17.87 29.35
C ALA A 70 2.71 -17.06 28.05
N PRO A 71 3.78 -16.74 27.30
CA PRO A 71 3.66 -16.09 26.00
C PRO A 71 2.72 -16.92 25.13
N GLY A 72 1.51 -16.39 24.91
CA GLY A 72 0.49 -17.04 24.13
C GLY A 72 0.95 -17.11 22.68
N ALA A 73 1.22 -18.33 22.23
CA ALA A 73 1.21 -18.81 20.84
C ALA A 73 1.63 -17.78 19.78
N GLY A 74 2.86 -17.91 19.29
CA GLY A 74 3.28 -17.30 18.04
C GLY A 74 2.42 -17.80 16.88
N GLY A 75 1.32 -17.10 16.61
CA GLY A 75 0.66 -17.17 15.32
C GLY A 75 1.61 -16.55 14.31
N THR A 76 2.01 -17.31 13.29
CA THR A 76 2.66 -16.73 12.12
C THR A 76 1.67 -15.74 11.52
N SER A 77 1.90 -14.44 11.74
CA SER A 77 1.10 -13.38 11.14
C SER A 77 1.24 -13.49 9.63
N VAL A 78 0.21 -13.99 8.95
CA VAL A 78 0.19 -14.06 7.49
C VAL A 78 -0.13 -12.67 6.96
N ILE A 79 0.79 -12.10 6.19
CA ILE A 79 0.56 -10.81 5.52
C ILE A 79 -0.48 -11.04 4.42
N ALA A 80 -1.52 -10.20 4.42
CA ALA A 80 -2.56 -10.29 3.40
C ALA A 80 -2.00 -9.92 2.02
N PRO A 81 -2.31 -10.71 0.97
CA PRO A 81 -1.95 -10.37 -0.41
C PRO A 81 -2.53 -9.03 -0.86
N ILE A 82 -1.82 -8.36 -1.76
CA ILE A 82 -2.32 -7.17 -2.45
C ILE A 82 -3.07 -7.61 -3.69
N ILE A 83 -4.38 -7.36 -3.74
CA ILE A 83 -5.22 -7.73 -4.89
C ILE A 83 -5.39 -6.50 -5.78
N ILE A 84 -5.10 -6.66 -7.07
CA ILE A 84 -5.26 -5.60 -8.08
C ILE A 84 -6.24 -6.01 -9.18
N ASP A 85 -6.98 -5.04 -9.72
CA ASP A 85 -7.78 -5.22 -10.93
C ASP A 85 -6.98 -4.73 -12.14
N PRO A 86 -6.70 -5.60 -13.13
CA PRO A 86 -5.95 -5.21 -14.31
C PRO A 86 -6.65 -4.12 -15.13
N THR A 87 -7.97 -3.94 -15.04
CA THR A 87 -8.71 -2.91 -15.79
C THR A 87 -8.57 -1.51 -15.18
N GLU A 88 -8.19 -1.41 -13.91
CA GLU A 88 -8.16 -0.14 -13.16
C GLU A 88 -6.73 0.29 -12.76
N ILE A 89 -5.75 -0.62 -12.84
CA ILE A 89 -4.40 -0.37 -12.30
C ILE A 89 -3.48 0.47 -13.22
N SER A 90 -3.92 0.79 -14.43
CA SER A 90 -3.07 1.45 -15.41
C SER A 90 -2.65 2.86 -14.95
N GLY A 91 -1.35 3.14 -14.96
CA GLY A 91 -0.75 4.41 -14.50
C GLY A 91 -0.58 4.53 -12.99
N GLN A 92 -0.92 3.49 -12.22
CA GLN A 92 -0.84 3.51 -10.76
C GLN A 92 0.52 3.04 -10.25
N VAL A 93 0.83 3.38 -9.00
CA VAL A 93 2.00 2.89 -8.27
C VAL A 93 1.54 1.94 -7.16
N VAL A 94 2.04 0.71 -7.19
CA VAL A 94 1.72 -0.34 -6.20
C VAL A 94 2.94 -0.60 -5.33
N THR A 95 2.80 -0.38 -4.03
CA THR A 95 3.85 -0.68 -3.05
C THR A 95 3.60 -2.06 -2.43
N VAL A 96 4.58 -2.96 -2.49
CA VAL A 96 4.51 -4.32 -1.96
C VAL A 96 5.73 -4.60 -1.07
N GLY A 97 5.54 -5.37 0.00
CA GLY A 97 6.65 -5.84 0.83
C GLY A 97 7.31 -7.09 0.24
N LEU A 98 8.60 -7.31 0.51
CA LEU A 98 9.34 -8.48 0.01
C LEU A 98 8.71 -9.82 0.42
N ASN A 99 8.04 -9.84 1.58
CA ASN A 99 7.34 -11.01 2.11
C ASN A 99 5.84 -11.05 1.76
N ASN A 100 5.41 -10.25 0.78
CA ASN A 100 4.03 -10.21 0.31
C ASN A 100 3.97 -10.55 -1.19
N VAL A 101 2.76 -10.76 -1.72
CA VAL A 101 2.53 -11.04 -3.14
C VAL A 101 1.46 -10.12 -3.71
N ILE A 102 1.58 -9.81 -4.99
CA ILE A 102 0.53 -9.15 -5.75
C ILE A 102 -0.28 -10.24 -6.45
N VAL A 103 -1.59 -10.21 -6.25
CA VAL A 103 -2.56 -11.11 -6.89
C VAL A 103 -3.36 -10.30 -7.89
N ILE A 104 -3.44 -10.80 -9.11
CA ILE A 104 -4.22 -10.19 -10.18
C ILE A 104 -5.62 -10.80 -10.12
N SER A 105 -6.63 -9.97 -9.93
CA SER A 105 -8.04 -10.38 -9.94
C SER A 105 -8.46 -10.70 -11.37
N ALA A 106 -8.80 -11.96 -11.62
CA ALA A 106 -9.28 -12.39 -12.94
C ALA A 106 -10.77 -12.06 -13.17
N GLY A 107 -11.53 -11.80 -12.10
CA GLY A 107 -12.96 -11.52 -12.18
C GLY A 107 -13.73 -12.62 -12.93
N THR A 108 -14.36 -12.26 -14.05
CA THR A 108 -15.07 -13.18 -14.96
C THR A 108 -14.20 -13.74 -16.09
N THR A 109 -12.96 -13.25 -16.22
CA THR A 109 -12.01 -13.73 -17.22
C THR A 109 -11.33 -15.03 -16.71
N PRO A 110 -10.98 -15.98 -17.58
CA PRO A 110 -10.21 -17.15 -17.16
C PRO A 110 -8.86 -16.75 -16.55
N VAL A 111 -8.49 -17.38 -15.43
CA VAL A 111 -7.20 -17.11 -14.74
C VAL A 111 -5.96 -17.41 -15.59
N THR A 112 -6.11 -18.24 -16.62
CA THR A 112 -5.06 -18.62 -17.57
C THR A 112 -4.87 -17.61 -18.70
N SER A 113 -5.77 -16.65 -18.85
CA SER A 113 -5.77 -15.67 -19.96
C SER A 113 -4.97 -14.41 -19.66
N PHE A 114 -4.18 -14.41 -18.59
CA PHE A 114 -3.33 -13.28 -18.22
C PHE A 114 -1.86 -13.65 -18.35
N THR A 115 -1.10 -12.72 -18.90
CA THR A 115 0.36 -12.74 -18.92
C THR A 115 0.88 -11.44 -18.35
N ALA A 116 2.07 -11.43 -17.76
CA ALA A 116 2.71 -10.20 -17.37
C ALA A 116 4.20 -10.19 -17.73
N THR A 117 4.69 -9.00 -18.08
CA THR A 117 6.10 -8.70 -18.26
C THR A 117 6.54 -7.79 -17.12
N VAL A 118 7.54 -8.22 -16.36
CA VAL A 118 8.19 -7.40 -15.33
C VAL A 118 9.45 -6.81 -15.96
N GLY A 119 9.59 -5.49 -15.92
CA GLY A 119 10.73 -4.79 -16.54
C GLY A 119 12.07 -5.19 -15.92
N GLU A 120 12.07 -5.44 -14.60
CA GLU A 120 13.26 -5.85 -13.83
C GLU A 120 13.05 -7.25 -13.23
N PRO A 121 13.49 -8.32 -13.92
CA PRO A 121 13.24 -9.70 -13.49
C PRO A 121 13.99 -10.09 -12.20
N THR A 122 14.93 -9.26 -11.74
CA THR A 122 15.61 -9.40 -10.44
C THR A 122 14.77 -8.87 -9.28
N ILE A 123 13.79 -7.99 -9.54
CA ILE A 123 12.93 -7.34 -8.54
C ILE A 123 11.60 -8.09 -8.41
N GLY A 124 11.05 -8.63 -9.50
CA GLY A 124 9.80 -9.37 -9.46
C GLY A 124 9.70 -10.45 -10.52
N LYS A 125 8.85 -11.45 -10.26
CA LYS A 125 8.55 -12.57 -11.15
C LYS A 125 7.07 -12.74 -11.33
N PHE A 126 6.62 -12.81 -12.58
CA PHE A 126 5.26 -13.20 -12.90
C PHE A 126 5.02 -14.69 -12.63
N VAL A 127 3.88 -14.99 -12.01
CA VAL A 127 3.36 -16.33 -11.77
C VAL A 127 2.03 -16.46 -12.51
N PRO A 128 1.95 -17.30 -13.55
CA PRO A 128 0.72 -17.47 -14.30
C PRO A 128 -0.37 -18.14 -13.45
N GLY A 129 -1.61 -17.73 -13.69
CA GLY A 129 -2.77 -18.40 -13.11
C GLY A 129 -2.93 -19.80 -13.69
N LYS A 130 -3.51 -20.71 -12.91
CA LYS A 130 -3.72 -22.10 -13.32
C LYS A 130 -4.99 -22.68 -12.72
N VAL A 131 -5.48 -23.73 -13.36
CA VAL A 131 -6.51 -24.61 -12.81
C VAL A 131 -5.84 -25.95 -12.48
N ASP A 132 -6.05 -26.44 -11.27
CA ASP A 132 -5.46 -27.68 -10.75
C ASP A 132 -6.58 -28.52 -10.12
N GLY A 133 -7.13 -29.45 -10.91
CA GLY A 133 -8.34 -30.18 -10.55
C GLY A 133 -9.54 -29.24 -10.36
N SER A 134 -10.08 -29.19 -9.13
CA SER A 134 -11.17 -28.29 -8.76
C SER A 134 -10.71 -26.94 -8.20
N ALA A 135 -9.41 -26.71 -8.08
CA ALA A 135 -8.85 -25.47 -7.54
C ALA A 135 -8.45 -24.51 -8.67
N THR A 136 -8.81 -23.24 -8.51
CA THR A 136 -8.46 -22.15 -9.43
C THR A 136 -7.52 -21.19 -8.73
N PHE A 137 -6.36 -20.95 -9.32
CA PHE A 137 -5.33 -20.06 -8.79
C PHE A 137 -5.22 -18.83 -9.70
N ASN A 138 -5.36 -17.66 -9.08
CA ASN A 138 -5.20 -16.40 -9.76
C ASN A 138 -3.73 -16.18 -10.18
N PRO A 139 -3.50 -15.47 -11.30
CA PRO A 139 -2.18 -14.99 -11.65
C PRO A 139 -1.68 -13.98 -10.62
N GLY A 140 -0.36 -13.79 -10.57
CA GLY A 140 0.24 -12.87 -9.62
C GLY A 140 1.68 -12.50 -9.94
N ILE A 141 2.24 -11.65 -9.10
CA ILE A 141 3.63 -11.21 -9.17
C ILE A 141 4.26 -11.42 -7.80
N GLN A 142 5.35 -12.17 -7.80
CA GLN A 142 6.16 -12.44 -6.64
C GLN A 142 7.33 -11.45 -6.59
N PRO A 143 7.45 -10.64 -5.53
CA PRO A 143 8.65 -9.85 -5.28
C PRO A 143 9.85 -10.75 -4.99
N LEU A 144 11.02 -10.36 -5.50
CA LEU A 144 12.29 -11.08 -5.35
C LEU A 144 13.36 -10.24 -4.65
N ALA A 145 13.35 -8.93 -4.86
CA ALA A 145 14.27 -7.98 -4.24
C ALA A 145 13.62 -6.61 -4.07
N ALA A 146 14.07 -5.83 -3.09
CA ALA A 146 13.65 -4.44 -2.94
C ALA A 146 14.11 -3.58 -4.12
N GLY A 147 13.28 -2.64 -4.55
CA GLY A 147 13.53 -1.80 -5.73
C GLY A 147 12.25 -1.40 -6.46
N ALA A 148 12.39 -0.69 -7.57
CA ALA A 148 11.27 -0.28 -8.41
C ALA A 148 11.32 -1.00 -9.77
N SER A 149 10.16 -1.40 -10.28
CA SER A 149 10.04 -2.04 -11.60
C SER A 149 8.70 -1.70 -12.23
N THR A 150 8.68 -1.49 -13.55
CA THR A 150 7.43 -1.34 -14.30
C THR A 150 6.90 -2.71 -14.71
N VAL A 151 5.60 -2.91 -14.57
CA VAL A 151 4.93 -4.16 -14.91
C VAL A 151 3.85 -3.88 -15.96
N THR A 152 3.86 -4.70 -17.02
CA THR A 152 2.77 -4.73 -18.01
C THR A 152 2.01 -6.04 -17.87
N ILE A 153 0.71 -5.96 -17.57
CA ILE A 153 -0.22 -7.10 -17.59
C ILE A 153 -0.99 -7.06 -18.90
N THR A 154 -1.08 -8.20 -19.58
CA THR A 154 -1.85 -8.36 -20.83
C THR A 154 -2.86 -9.48 -20.68
N ASN A 155 -4.12 -9.17 -20.98
CA ASN A 155 -5.16 -10.16 -21.15
C ASN A 155 -5.09 -10.70 -22.59
N THR A 156 -4.77 -11.98 -22.77
CA THR A 156 -4.54 -12.60 -24.08
C THR A 156 -5.82 -12.83 -24.86
N ASP A 157 -6.98 -12.88 -24.21
CA ASP A 157 -8.27 -13.09 -24.87
C ASP A 157 -8.78 -11.79 -25.51
N THR A 158 -8.58 -10.65 -24.83
CA THR A 158 -9.04 -9.34 -25.30
C THR A 158 -7.95 -8.51 -25.98
N GLY A 159 -6.67 -8.83 -25.75
CA GLY A 159 -5.52 -8.04 -26.20
C GLY A 159 -5.27 -6.76 -25.40
N VAL A 160 -6.09 -6.46 -24.38
CA VAL A 160 -5.95 -5.27 -23.55
C VAL A 160 -4.74 -5.42 -22.62
N SER A 161 -3.95 -4.35 -22.53
CA SER A 161 -2.77 -4.30 -21.65
C SER A 161 -2.84 -3.12 -20.70
N SER A 162 -2.36 -3.34 -19.48
CA SER A 162 -2.32 -2.35 -18.41
C SER A 162 -0.91 -2.26 -17.84
N LEU A 163 -0.45 -1.03 -17.63
CA LEU A 163 0.91 -0.75 -17.19
C LEU A 163 0.87 -0.06 -15.83
N PHE A 164 1.64 -0.54 -14.87
CA PHE A 164 1.75 0.09 -13.56
C PHE A 164 3.18 -0.02 -13.02
N ASP A 165 3.52 0.84 -12.07
CA ASP A 165 4.81 0.80 -11.39
C ASP A 165 4.71 0.03 -10.08
N MET A 166 5.62 -0.91 -9.89
CA MET A 166 5.75 -1.70 -8.67
C MET A 166 6.94 -1.19 -7.87
N ILE A 167 6.71 -0.88 -6.59
CA ILE A 167 7.76 -0.56 -5.62
C ILE A 167 7.81 -1.68 -4.58
N VAL A 168 8.92 -2.41 -4.54
CA VAL A 168 9.18 -3.43 -3.53
C VAL A 168 9.95 -2.83 -2.37
N THR A 169 9.36 -2.92 -1.18
CA THR A 169 9.94 -2.46 0.08
C THR A 169 10.53 -3.65 0.87
N PRO A 170 11.63 -3.45 1.61
CA PRO A 170 12.24 -4.49 2.45
C PRO A 170 11.29 -5.07 3.50
#